data_AF-A0A3E0NAJ4-F1
#
_entry.id   AF-A0A3E0NAJ4-F1
#
_cell.length_a   1.000
_cell.length_b   1.000
_cell.length_c   1.000
_cell.angle_alpha   90.00
_cell.angle_beta   90.00
_cell.angle_gamma   90.00
#
_symmetry.space_group_name_H-M   'P 1'
#
loop_
_entity.id
_entity.type
_entity.pdbx_description
1 polymer ?
#
loop_
_entity_poly.entity_id
_entity_poly.type
_entity_poly.pdbx_seq_one_letter_code
_entity_poly.pdbx_strand_id
1 'polypeptide(L)'
;MMALALPALLLCRSSAETNTDANIVGFGNHPLAGMKMNPDRMHYLAATRDGSPVYPDHPEASAAYKWLEIMQEVAATDVEKVTRLAMPTIIARQMAISMTAMYDAWAAYDDKAVGTRLGGTLRRPPAERTLANKEEAIAYAIHGAMLYAFPQPELQSMIHAEMKRMGYDPSNDSRDVTTPAGIGNTVADALIAYYEKDGANQAGDWPGGDGKPYADWTGYECANTADVCKNPSRWQPKWFVLPNGERFAPGGLTPQWGRVKTIAIESGDQFRPGPPPGLDDPRMKEEVDEVIRYNASLTPRQKAIVEFMRDGPRSTGQSGHWLRFAADVSRRDKHDLDQDVKLYFAVAGVCHDTFIACWDAKYEYDSPRPQALVKYYYQGQMIPGWKGYGEGVGMIPAEEWKPYSPYYFVCPPFPSYPSGHSTVSAGASTILKLFTGDDYFGFCAPRVPGSITHEPMDEVVLLELPSFSAVAEMAGISRVMGGYHPQADNIAALELGRKVANHSWPVYQSYFDGTAKIQPLADRGVTKSADTKVMKKQTGE
;
A
#
# COMPACT_ATOMS: atom_id res chain seq x y z
N MET A 1 11.60 -64.30 31.73
CA MET A 1 10.62 -64.85 30.76
C MET A 1 9.25 -64.35 31.15
N MET A 2 8.48 -63.79 30.18
CA MET A 2 7.20 -63.06 30.30
C MET A 2 7.29 -61.73 31.10
N ALA A 3 6.59 -60.63 30.79
CA ALA A 3 5.88 -60.10 29.63
C ALA A 3 5.54 -58.61 29.94
N LEU A 4 5.26 -57.82 28.88
CA LEU A 4 4.48 -56.56 28.85
C LEU A 4 5.06 -55.24 29.40
N ALA A 5 5.21 -54.28 28.48
CA ALA A 5 4.53 -52.97 28.44
C ALA A 5 5.42 -51.87 27.81
N LEU A 6 4.93 -51.18 26.78
CA LEU A 6 5.44 -49.87 26.34
C LEU A 6 5.22 -48.84 27.45
N PRO A 7 6.09 -47.81 27.55
CA PRO A 7 5.58 -46.45 27.38
C PRO A 7 6.50 -45.51 26.60
N ALA A 8 5.88 -44.45 26.09
CA ALA A 8 6.50 -43.27 25.49
C ALA A 8 7.37 -42.46 26.48
N LEU A 9 8.47 -41.88 25.99
CA LEU A 9 9.14 -40.68 26.52
C LEU A 9 10.15 -40.19 25.45
N LEU A 10 9.95 -39.03 24.81
CA LEU A 10 10.39 -37.69 25.22
C LEU A 10 11.90 -37.59 25.50
N LEU A 11 12.60 -36.85 24.62
CA LEU A 11 13.86 -36.08 24.80
C LEU A 11 14.04 -35.30 23.47
N CYS A 12 13.54 -34.06 23.28
CA CYS A 12 13.91 -32.78 23.89
C CYS A 12 15.40 -32.39 23.68
N ARG A 13 15.67 -31.52 22.69
CA ARG A 13 16.50 -30.29 22.78
C ARG A 13 16.78 -29.69 21.38
N SER A 14 16.24 -28.51 21.11
CA SER A 14 17.08 -27.33 20.93
C SER A 14 16.33 -26.10 21.41
N SER A 15 16.82 -25.56 22.52
CA SER A 15 16.40 -24.35 23.19
C SER A 15 16.74 -23.11 22.35
N ALA A 16 15.72 -22.31 22.05
CA ALA A 16 15.87 -20.87 21.88
C ALA A 16 14.82 -20.22 22.79
N GLU A 17 15.18 -19.99 24.05
CA GLU A 17 14.42 -19.10 24.93
C GLU A 17 14.88 -17.67 24.70
N THR A 18 14.01 -16.89 24.05
CA THR A 18 13.64 -15.54 24.48
C THR A 18 12.13 -15.40 24.33
N ASN A 19 11.49 -14.84 25.34
CA ASN A 19 10.07 -14.88 25.70
C ASN A 19 9.24 -13.78 24.98
N THR A 20 8.06 -14.05 24.38
CA THR A 20 7.19 -12.99 23.78
C THR A 20 5.65 -13.12 23.84
N ASP A 21 5.00 -14.28 23.96
CA ASP A 21 3.59 -14.36 23.51
C ASP A 21 2.50 -14.10 24.57
N ALA A 22 2.60 -12.98 25.29
CA ALA A 22 1.43 -12.40 25.98
C ALA A 22 0.46 -11.68 25.00
N ASN A 23 0.90 -11.44 23.76
CA ASN A 23 0.18 -10.69 22.74
C ASN A 23 -0.59 -11.56 21.74
N ILE A 24 -0.39 -12.88 21.70
CA ILE A 24 -1.09 -13.78 20.78
C ILE A 24 -2.26 -14.44 21.51
N VAL A 25 -3.48 -14.25 21.01
CA VAL A 25 -4.68 -14.92 21.52
C VAL A 25 -4.87 -16.21 20.73
N GLY A 26 -4.39 -17.33 21.30
CA GLY A 26 -4.66 -18.66 20.77
C GLY A 26 -6.14 -19.01 20.91
N PHE A 27 -6.67 -19.80 19.98
CA PHE A 27 -8.10 -20.12 19.94
C PHE A 27 -8.57 -21.13 21.00
N GLY A 28 -7.67 -21.69 21.84
CA GLY A 28 -7.91 -22.90 22.64
C GLY A 28 -9.25 -23.00 23.37
N ASN A 29 -9.62 -21.98 24.17
CA ASN A 29 -10.89 -21.94 24.91
C ASN A 29 -12.00 -21.13 24.21
N HIS A 30 -11.72 -20.60 23.02
CA HIS A 30 -12.65 -19.77 22.26
C HIS A 30 -13.61 -20.67 21.45
N PRO A 31 -14.88 -20.26 21.20
CA PRO A 31 -15.82 -21.02 20.35
C PRO A 31 -15.26 -21.40 18.96
N LEU A 32 -14.23 -20.68 18.52
CA LEU A 32 -13.51 -20.91 17.26
C LEU A 32 -12.56 -22.11 17.28
N ALA A 33 -12.06 -22.57 18.45
CA ALA A 33 -11.29 -23.82 18.52
C ALA A 33 -12.14 -25.06 18.17
N GLY A 34 -13.46 -24.97 18.30
CA GLY A 34 -14.40 -26.01 17.89
C GLY A 34 -14.82 -25.94 16.42
N MET A 35 -14.51 -24.84 15.71
CA MET A 35 -14.77 -24.76 14.27
C MET A 35 -13.71 -25.57 13.51
N LYS A 36 -14.14 -26.38 12.53
CA LYS A 36 -13.22 -27.00 11.56
C LYS A 36 -12.69 -25.92 10.60
N MET A 37 -11.89 -24.99 11.11
CA MET A 37 -11.17 -24.04 10.29
C MET A 37 -10.11 -24.81 9.51
N ASN A 38 -10.08 -24.65 8.18
CA ASN A 38 -8.99 -25.18 7.39
C ASN A 38 -7.77 -24.25 7.58
N PRO A 39 -6.67 -24.70 8.19
CA PRO A 39 -5.47 -23.87 8.37
C PRO A 39 -4.93 -23.31 7.05
N ASP A 40 -5.10 -24.05 5.96
CA ASP A 40 -4.71 -23.62 4.61
C ASP A 40 -5.58 -22.46 4.08
N ARG A 41 -6.73 -22.20 4.73
CA ARG A 41 -7.65 -21.09 4.44
C ARG A 41 -7.61 -20.00 5.52
N MET A 42 -6.72 -20.09 6.49
CA MET A 42 -6.47 -19.03 7.46
C MET A 42 -5.40 -18.11 6.91
N HIS A 43 -5.75 -16.84 6.69
CA HIS A 43 -4.74 -15.86 6.30
C HIS A 43 -3.87 -15.52 7.51
N TYR A 44 -4.44 -15.47 8.72
CA TYR A 44 -3.68 -15.34 9.98
C TYR A 44 -3.92 -16.53 10.89
N LEU A 45 -2.84 -17.10 11.44
CA LEU A 45 -2.91 -18.27 12.32
C LEU A 45 -3.51 -17.97 13.70
N ALA A 46 -3.49 -16.71 14.13
CA ALA A 46 -4.02 -16.26 15.40
C ALA A 46 -4.46 -14.80 15.34
N ALA A 47 -5.29 -14.38 16.28
CA ALA A 47 -5.49 -12.96 16.55
C ALA A 47 -4.38 -12.47 17.48
N THR A 48 -3.81 -11.29 17.22
CA THR A 48 -2.97 -10.63 18.21
C THR A 48 -3.73 -9.49 18.88
N ARG A 49 -3.40 -9.23 20.15
CA ARG A 49 -3.99 -8.16 20.94
C ARG A 49 -3.57 -6.77 20.51
N ASP A 50 -2.42 -6.65 19.85
CA ASP A 50 -1.88 -5.40 19.30
C ASP A 50 -2.33 -5.15 17.84
N GLY A 51 -3.10 -6.07 17.26
CA GLY A 51 -3.52 -6.01 15.85
C GLY A 51 -2.43 -6.33 14.84
N SER A 52 -1.22 -6.70 15.30
CA SER A 52 -0.14 -7.19 14.45
C SER A 52 -0.54 -8.45 13.67
N PRO A 53 -0.13 -8.57 12.41
CA PRO A 53 -0.38 -9.78 11.64
C PRO A 53 0.52 -10.94 12.12
N VAL A 54 -0.04 -12.16 12.22
CA VAL A 54 0.73 -13.41 12.39
C VAL A 54 0.48 -14.31 11.19
N TYR A 55 1.49 -14.42 10.33
CA TYR A 55 1.37 -15.15 9.08
C TYR A 55 1.71 -16.64 9.24
N PRO A 56 1.13 -17.52 8.41
CA PRO A 56 1.54 -18.92 8.35
C PRO A 56 2.94 -19.08 7.78
N ASP A 57 3.69 -20.05 8.30
CA ASP A 57 4.97 -20.46 7.70
C ASP A 57 4.77 -20.94 6.26
N HIS A 58 5.71 -20.58 5.37
CA HIS A 58 5.76 -21.07 3.99
C HIS A 58 7.14 -21.70 3.70
N PRO A 59 7.38 -22.96 4.10
CA PRO A 59 8.70 -23.59 4.01
C PRO A 59 9.21 -23.77 2.57
N GLU A 60 8.29 -23.90 1.61
CA GLU A 60 8.59 -24.04 0.17
C GLU A 60 8.54 -22.70 -0.58
N ALA A 61 8.59 -21.57 0.13
CA ALA A 61 8.52 -20.24 -0.48
C ALA A 61 9.61 -20.00 -1.54
N SER A 62 9.19 -19.47 -2.69
CA SER A 62 10.07 -19.02 -3.76
C SER A 62 11.00 -17.89 -3.28
N ALA A 63 12.09 -17.63 -4.00
CA ALA A 63 12.94 -16.48 -3.71
C ALA A 63 12.16 -15.15 -3.82
N ALA A 64 11.23 -15.02 -4.77
CA ALA A 64 10.41 -13.82 -4.92
C ALA A 64 9.47 -13.60 -3.74
N TYR A 65 8.86 -14.65 -3.20
CA TYR A 65 8.06 -14.59 -1.98
C TYR A 65 8.89 -14.08 -0.79
N LYS A 66 10.08 -14.64 -0.58
CA LYS A 66 10.99 -14.24 0.52
C LYS A 66 11.42 -12.78 0.41
N TRP A 67 11.78 -12.34 -0.80
CA TRP A 67 12.15 -10.96 -1.07
C TRP A 67 10.97 -9.98 -0.91
N LEU A 68 9.75 -10.40 -1.24
CA LEU A 68 8.55 -9.63 -0.93
C LEU A 68 8.37 -9.46 0.58
N GLU A 69 8.53 -10.51 1.38
CA GLU A 69 8.45 -10.42 2.84
C GLU A 69 9.52 -9.49 3.43
N ILE A 70 10.76 -9.62 2.96
CA ILE A 70 11.86 -8.72 3.33
C ILE A 70 11.52 -7.27 3.01
N MET A 71 11.02 -6.99 1.80
CA MET A 71 10.63 -5.64 1.40
C MET A 71 9.50 -5.08 2.26
N GLN A 72 8.49 -5.90 2.59
CA GLN A 72 7.39 -5.49 3.47
C GLN A 72 7.89 -5.16 4.88
N GLU A 73 8.85 -5.93 5.40
CA GLU A 73 9.45 -5.69 6.72
C GLU A 73 10.30 -4.40 6.73
N VAL A 74 11.04 -4.13 5.65
CA VAL A 74 11.75 -2.85 5.45
C VAL A 74 10.77 -1.68 5.43
N ALA A 75 9.71 -1.75 4.63
CA ALA A 75 8.71 -0.69 4.54
C ALA A 75 7.96 -0.48 5.88
N ALA A 76 7.62 -1.57 6.58
CA ALA A 76 6.98 -1.50 7.89
C ALA A 76 7.89 -0.85 8.94
N THR A 77 9.18 -1.19 8.92
CA THR A 77 10.19 -0.60 9.81
C THR A 77 10.46 0.86 9.50
N ASP A 78 10.44 1.26 8.23
CA ASP A 78 10.51 2.67 7.83
C ASP A 78 9.39 3.47 8.51
N VAL A 79 8.14 3.05 8.31
CA VAL A 79 6.96 3.72 8.84
C VAL A 79 6.94 3.74 10.37
N GLU A 80 7.37 2.66 11.03
CA GLU A 80 7.34 2.60 12.49
C GLU A 80 8.48 3.40 13.15
N LYS A 81 9.71 3.23 12.66
CA LYS A 81 10.91 3.62 13.39
C LYS A 81 11.66 4.79 12.76
N VAL A 82 11.60 4.95 11.44
CA VAL A 82 12.46 5.86 10.69
C VAL A 82 11.72 7.13 10.30
N THR A 83 10.75 7.05 9.40
CA THR A 83 9.97 8.21 8.95
C THR A 83 8.82 8.55 9.89
N ARG A 84 8.29 7.56 10.64
CA ARG A 84 7.12 7.73 11.53
C ARG A 84 5.86 8.26 10.82
N LEU A 85 5.80 8.09 9.50
CA LEU A 85 4.76 8.64 8.64
C LEU A 85 4.40 7.62 7.56
N ALA A 86 3.14 7.19 7.52
CA ALA A 86 2.64 6.42 6.39
C ALA A 86 2.37 7.35 5.20
N MET A 87 3.24 7.31 4.20
CA MET A 87 3.13 8.09 2.96
C MET A 87 2.73 7.16 1.80
N PRO A 88 1.42 6.89 1.60
CA PRO A 88 0.95 5.80 0.75
C PRO A 88 1.44 5.86 -0.70
N THR A 89 1.56 7.05 -1.26
CA THR A 89 2.10 7.29 -2.61
C THR A 89 3.56 6.84 -2.73
N ILE A 90 4.39 7.27 -1.80
CA ILE A 90 5.81 6.91 -1.72
C ILE A 90 5.97 5.41 -1.48
N ILE A 91 5.24 4.85 -0.52
CA ILE A 91 5.28 3.43 -0.19
C ILE A 91 4.91 2.56 -1.40
N ALA A 92 3.84 2.92 -2.12
CA ALA A 92 3.43 2.21 -3.34
C ALA A 92 4.51 2.22 -4.41
N ARG A 93 5.21 3.34 -4.57
CA ARG A 93 6.34 3.47 -5.51
C ARG A 93 7.54 2.64 -5.08
N GLN A 94 7.91 2.64 -3.79
CA GLN A 94 8.99 1.79 -3.25
C GLN A 94 8.73 0.31 -3.55
N MET A 95 7.48 -0.13 -3.41
CA MET A 95 7.04 -1.50 -3.74
C MET A 95 7.10 -1.78 -5.23
N ALA A 96 6.59 -0.87 -6.07
CA ALA A 96 6.62 -1.03 -7.52
C ALA A 96 8.04 -1.12 -8.06
N ILE A 97 8.97 -0.29 -7.56
CA ILE A 97 10.40 -0.36 -7.90
C ILE A 97 10.95 -1.75 -7.57
N SER A 98 10.71 -2.23 -6.34
CA SER A 98 11.26 -3.48 -5.85
C SER A 98 10.72 -4.70 -6.62
N MET A 99 9.40 -4.77 -6.82
CA MET A 99 8.78 -5.90 -7.53
C MET A 99 9.09 -5.88 -9.03
N THR A 100 9.24 -4.70 -9.63
CA THR A 100 9.69 -4.56 -11.03
C THR A 100 11.15 -4.99 -11.19
N ALA A 101 12.01 -4.75 -10.20
CA ALA A 101 13.40 -5.22 -10.23
C ALA A 101 13.50 -6.74 -10.27
N MET A 102 12.70 -7.44 -9.45
CA MET A 102 12.62 -8.90 -9.52
C MET A 102 12.15 -9.37 -10.90
N TYR A 103 11.13 -8.73 -11.46
CA TYR A 103 10.59 -9.06 -12.78
C TYR A 103 11.59 -8.85 -13.92
N ASP A 104 12.24 -7.69 -13.97
CA ASP A 104 13.18 -7.36 -15.03
C ASP A 104 14.42 -8.29 -15.00
N ALA A 105 14.87 -8.69 -13.81
CA ALA A 105 15.96 -9.65 -13.65
C ALA A 105 15.57 -11.07 -14.06
N TRP A 106 14.38 -11.51 -13.63
CA TRP A 106 13.82 -12.80 -14.02
C TRP A 106 13.58 -12.91 -15.53
N ALA A 107 13.14 -11.84 -16.19
CA ALA A 107 12.85 -11.81 -17.62
C ALA A 107 14.08 -12.12 -18.49
N ALA A 108 15.30 -11.87 -17.99
CA ALA A 108 16.53 -12.30 -18.65
C ALA A 108 16.60 -13.83 -18.81
N TYR A 109 15.92 -14.60 -17.98
CA TYR A 109 15.95 -16.06 -17.94
C TYR A 109 14.65 -16.72 -18.39
N ASP A 110 13.65 -15.94 -18.79
CA ASP A 110 12.44 -16.45 -19.44
C ASP A 110 12.65 -16.57 -20.96
N ASP A 111 11.86 -17.42 -21.61
CA ASP A 111 11.99 -17.67 -23.04
C ASP A 111 11.47 -16.53 -23.93
N LYS A 112 10.48 -15.78 -23.45
CA LYS A 112 9.81 -14.73 -24.22
C LYS A 112 9.74 -13.39 -23.48
N ALA A 113 9.58 -13.38 -22.16
CA ALA A 113 9.29 -12.18 -21.38
C ALA A 113 10.38 -11.11 -21.56
N VAL A 114 9.96 -9.85 -21.53
CA VAL A 114 10.86 -8.70 -21.72
C VAL A 114 10.81 -7.79 -20.50
N GLY A 115 11.97 -7.35 -20.03
CA GLY A 115 12.07 -6.41 -18.91
C GLY A 115 11.54 -5.03 -19.27
N THR A 116 11.05 -4.29 -18.29
CA THR A 116 10.40 -3.00 -18.48
C THR A 116 11.34 -1.94 -19.03
N ARG A 117 12.64 -1.97 -18.71
CA ARG A 117 13.62 -0.95 -19.14
C ARG A 117 14.54 -1.43 -20.26
N LEU A 118 15.07 -2.65 -20.12
CA LEU A 118 16.08 -3.21 -21.02
C LEU A 118 15.50 -4.22 -22.02
N GLY A 119 14.19 -4.47 -21.99
CA GLY A 119 13.53 -5.42 -22.89
C GLY A 119 14.12 -6.82 -22.84
N GLY A 120 14.32 -7.43 -24.01
CA GLY A 120 14.96 -8.74 -24.15
C GLY A 120 16.48 -8.70 -24.28
N THR A 121 17.14 -7.54 -24.09
CA THR A 121 18.58 -7.40 -24.36
C THR A 121 19.47 -8.22 -23.43
N LEU A 122 18.99 -8.56 -22.23
CA LEU A 122 19.70 -9.37 -21.24
C LEU A 122 19.41 -10.87 -21.37
N ARG A 123 18.63 -11.30 -22.38
CA ARG A 123 18.14 -12.68 -22.46
C ARG A 123 19.28 -13.69 -22.52
N ARG A 124 19.23 -14.68 -21.63
CA ARG A 124 20.23 -15.73 -21.48
C ARG A 124 19.92 -16.95 -22.34
N PRO A 125 20.95 -17.70 -22.78
CA PRO A 125 20.77 -18.97 -23.49
C PRO A 125 19.97 -19.98 -22.65
N PRO A 126 19.20 -20.91 -23.27
CA PRO A 126 18.40 -21.89 -22.55
C PRO A 126 19.15 -22.68 -21.46
N ALA A 127 20.43 -23.01 -21.69
CA ALA A 127 21.26 -23.73 -20.73
C ALA A 127 21.54 -22.95 -19.43
N GLU A 128 21.41 -21.62 -19.45
CA GLU A 128 21.64 -20.75 -18.31
C GLU A 128 20.35 -20.36 -17.57
N ARG A 129 19.17 -20.78 -18.06
CA ARG A 129 17.85 -20.47 -17.48
C ARG A 129 17.50 -21.38 -16.30
N THR A 130 18.47 -21.60 -15.43
CA THR A 130 18.33 -22.43 -14.24
C THR A 130 17.64 -21.66 -13.11
N LEU A 131 17.03 -22.37 -12.17
CA LEU A 131 16.43 -21.75 -10.98
C LEU A 131 17.46 -20.94 -10.18
N ALA A 132 18.64 -21.50 -9.94
CA ALA A 132 19.71 -20.83 -9.19
C ALA A 132 20.12 -19.49 -9.83
N ASN A 133 20.26 -19.45 -11.16
CA ASN A 133 20.60 -18.21 -11.86
C ASN A 133 19.45 -17.18 -11.78
N LYS A 134 18.19 -17.61 -11.90
CA LYS A 134 17.03 -16.73 -11.71
C LYS A 134 17.04 -16.11 -10.31
N GLU A 135 17.20 -16.94 -9.28
CA GLU A 135 17.19 -16.50 -7.88
C GLU A 135 18.34 -15.53 -7.56
N GLU A 136 19.55 -15.82 -8.04
CA GLU A 136 20.70 -14.93 -7.85
C GLU A 136 20.49 -13.57 -8.55
N ALA A 137 20.08 -13.56 -9.82
CA ALA A 137 19.80 -12.31 -10.53
C ALA A 137 18.70 -11.48 -9.85
N ILE A 138 17.62 -12.13 -9.39
CA ILE A 138 16.55 -11.47 -8.63
C ILE A 138 17.11 -10.84 -7.35
N ALA A 139 17.94 -11.56 -6.60
CA ALA A 139 18.51 -11.08 -5.35
C ALA A 139 19.33 -9.80 -5.53
N TYR A 140 20.22 -9.75 -6.53
CA TYR A 140 21.02 -8.55 -6.81
C TYR A 140 20.18 -7.39 -7.36
N ALA A 141 19.18 -7.67 -8.20
CA ALA A 141 18.30 -6.62 -8.73
C ALA A 141 17.46 -5.96 -7.63
N ILE A 142 16.77 -6.75 -6.81
CA ILE A 142 15.94 -6.19 -5.74
C ILE A 142 16.80 -5.55 -4.65
N HIS A 143 17.98 -6.09 -4.35
CA HIS A 143 18.93 -5.49 -3.41
C HIS A 143 19.29 -4.06 -3.82
N GLY A 144 19.79 -3.86 -5.04
CA GLY A 144 20.12 -2.52 -5.55
C GLY A 144 18.91 -1.59 -5.61
N ALA A 145 17.76 -2.10 -6.08
CA ALA A 145 16.53 -1.33 -6.18
C ALA A 145 15.99 -0.89 -4.80
N MET A 146 16.08 -1.74 -3.78
CA MET A 146 15.68 -1.42 -2.42
C MET A 146 16.63 -0.43 -1.74
N LEU A 147 17.94 -0.50 -2.00
CA LEU A 147 18.88 0.50 -1.47
C LEU A 147 18.56 1.91 -1.99
N TYR A 148 18.07 2.02 -3.23
CA TYR A 148 17.54 3.26 -3.79
C TYR A 148 16.18 3.64 -3.19
N ALA A 149 15.24 2.71 -3.11
CA ALA A 149 13.89 2.96 -2.60
C ALA A 149 13.86 3.36 -1.11
N PHE A 150 14.81 2.82 -0.33
CA PHE A 150 14.98 3.05 1.11
C PHE A 150 16.39 3.59 1.40
N PRO A 151 16.64 4.88 1.14
CA PRO A 151 17.98 5.46 1.22
C PRO A 151 18.50 5.66 2.65
N GLN A 152 17.69 5.36 3.68
CA GLN A 152 18.06 5.58 5.07
C GLN A 152 19.11 4.53 5.51
N PRO A 153 20.23 4.94 6.14
CA PRO A 153 21.34 4.02 6.47
C PRO A 153 20.93 2.81 7.31
N GLU A 154 19.99 2.97 8.22
CA GLU A 154 19.50 1.87 9.08
C GLU A 154 18.74 0.82 8.26
N LEU A 155 17.94 1.25 7.28
CA LEU A 155 17.19 0.36 6.40
C LEU A 155 18.12 -0.32 5.39
N GLN A 156 19.09 0.41 4.83
CA GLN A 156 20.12 -0.17 3.96
C GLN A 156 20.95 -1.24 4.69
N SER A 157 21.28 -1.01 5.97
CA SER A 157 21.97 -2.00 6.80
C SER A 157 21.14 -3.28 6.97
N MET A 158 19.83 -3.14 7.18
CA MET A 158 18.90 -4.28 7.24
C MET A 158 18.84 -5.03 5.91
N ILE A 159 18.75 -4.32 4.79
CA ILE A 159 18.74 -4.90 3.43
C ILE A 159 20.04 -5.69 3.16
N HIS A 160 21.20 -5.15 3.53
CA HIS A 160 22.48 -5.86 3.41
C HIS A 160 22.56 -7.10 4.30
N ALA A 161 21.99 -7.06 5.50
CA ALA A 161 21.93 -8.23 6.39
C ALA A 161 21.08 -9.35 5.78
N GLU A 162 19.94 -9.00 5.19
CA GLU A 162 19.06 -9.95 4.49
C GLU A 162 19.73 -10.56 3.25
N MET A 163 20.47 -9.77 2.46
CA MET A 163 21.27 -10.27 1.33
C MET A 163 22.27 -11.35 1.78
N LYS A 164 22.97 -11.12 2.91
CA LYS A 164 23.88 -12.12 3.51
C LYS A 164 23.14 -13.33 4.05
N ARG A 165 21.98 -13.14 4.70
CA ARG A 165 21.14 -14.23 5.22
C ARG A 165 20.65 -15.15 4.10
N MET A 166 20.39 -14.58 2.92
CA MET A 166 20.03 -15.31 1.71
C MET A 166 21.24 -15.96 1.00
N GLY A 167 22.46 -15.78 1.52
CA GLY A 167 23.67 -16.45 1.02
C GLY A 167 24.43 -15.70 -0.07
N TYR A 168 24.09 -14.43 -0.34
CA TYR A 168 24.73 -13.62 -1.37
C TYR A 168 25.70 -12.59 -0.78
N ASP A 169 26.66 -12.12 -1.59
CA ASP A 169 27.62 -11.09 -1.20
C ASP A 169 27.07 -9.70 -1.55
N PRO A 170 26.65 -8.87 -0.58
CA PRO A 170 26.14 -7.53 -0.86
C PRO A 170 27.19 -6.56 -1.40
N SER A 171 28.48 -6.90 -1.40
CA SER A 171 29.55 -6.07 -1.95
C SER A 171 29.87 -6.36 -3.41
N ASN A 172 29.26 -7.40 -4.01
CA ASN A 172 29.45 -7.71 -5.42
C ASN A 172 28.74 -6.67 -6.30
N ASP A 173 29.54 -5.78 -6.87
CA ASP A 173 29.13 -4.68 -7.73
C ASP A 173 29.43 -4.96 -9.21
N SER A 174 29.58 -6.23 -9.61
CA SER A 174 29.81 -6.60 -11.00
C SER A 174 28.65 -6.12 -11.90
N ARG A 175 28.99 -5.62 -13.10
CA ARG A 175 28.05 -5.34 -14.20
C ARG A 175 28.29 -6.28 -15.39
N ASP A 176 28.95 -7.41 -15.15
CA ASP A 176 29.12 -8.44 -16.17
C ASP A 176 27.79 -9.16 -16.41
N VAL A 177 27.09 -8.76 -17.46
CA VAL A 177 25.79 -9.31 -17.88
C VAL A 177 25.85 -10.77 -18.35
N THR A 178 27.02 -11.41 -18.31
CA THR A 178 27.15 -12.88 -18.47
C THR A 178 26.99 -13.64 -17.15
N THR A 179 26.97 -12.94 -16.02
CA THR A 179 26.74 -13.50 -14.68
C THR A 179 25.36 -13.10 -14.13
N PRO A 180 24.71 -13.93 -13.30
CA PRO A 180 23.43 -13.56 -12.68
C PRO A 180 23.50 -12.30 -11.83
N ALA A 181 24.54 -12.16 -11.00
CA ALA A 181 24.77 -10.96 -10.21
C ALA A 181 24.90 -9.70 -11.09
N GLY A 182 25.68 -9.79 -12.17
CA GLY A 182 25.86 -8.66 -13.09
C GLY A 182 24.60 -8.28 -13.86
N ILE A 183 23.75 -9.25 -14.21
CA ILE A 183 22.40 -8.99 -14.75
C ILE A 183 21.56 -8.25 -13.71
N GLY A 184 21.51 -8.75 -12.48
CA GLY A 184 20.72 -8.14 -11.41
C GLY A 184 21.12 -6.70 -11.14
N ASN A 185 22.41 -6.44 -10.97
CA ASN A 185 22.95 -5.09 -10.78
C ASN A 185 22.66 -4.17 -11.97
N THR A 186 22.79 -4.67 -13.21
CA THR A 186 22.48 -3.89 -14.43
C THR A 186 20.99 -3.53 -14.51
N VAL A 187 20.11 -4.43 -14.08
CA VAL A 187 18.66 -4.17 -13.98
C VAL A 187 18.38 -3.08 -12.94
N ALA A 188 19.01 -3.16 -11.76
CA ALA A 188 18.86 -2.14 -10.73
C ALA A 188 19.31 -0.76 -11.24
N ASP A 189 20.48 -0.67 -11.88
CA ASP A 189 21.00 0.58 -12.47
C ASP A 189 20.01 1.19 -13.48
N ALA A 190 19.44 0.37 -14.37
CA ALA A 190 18.48 0.83 -15.38
C ALA A 190 17.14 1.30 -14.78
N LEU A 191 16.66 0.64 -13.73
CA LEU A 191 15.45 1.07 -13.02
C LEU A 191 15.69 2.36 -12.24
N ILE A 192 16.79 2.46 -11.50
CA ILE A 192 17.15 3.66 -10.73
C ILE A 192 17.22 4.87 -11.67
N ALA A 193 17.93 4.76 -12.79
CA ALA A 193 18.05 5.85 -13.77
C ALA A 193 16.69 6.30 -14.34
N TYR A 194 15.71 5.39 -14.46
CA TYR A 194 14.36 5.73 -14.86
C TYR A 194 13.60 6.45 -13.76
N TYR A 195 13.64 5.92 -12.54
CA TYR A 195 12.90 6.40 -11.39
C TYR A 195 13.43 7.73 -10.83
N GLU A 196 14.72 8.04 -10.99
CA GLU A 196 15.27 9.38 -10.70
C GLU A 196 14.56 10.51 -11.47
N LYS A 197 14.01 10.18 -12.65
CA LYS A 197 13.41 11.17 -13.57
C LYS A 197 11.91 10.95 -13.78
N ASP A 198 11.24 10.29 -12.84
CA ASP A 198 9.83 9.94 -12.99
C ASP A 198 8.85 11.02 -12.52
N GLY A 199 9.32 12.11 -11.94
CA GLY A 199 8.47 13.18 -11.40
C GLY A 199 8.11 13.02 -9.93
N ALA A 200 8.52 11.94 -9.26
CA ALA A 200 8.29 11.77 -7.82
C ALA A 200 9.12 12.74 -6.98
N ASN A 201 10.22 13.25 -7.53
CA ASN A 201 11.16 14.16 -6.87
C ASN A 201 11.83 13.54 -5.63
N GLN A 202 12.19 12.26 -5.67
CA GLN A 202 12.75 11.55 -4.51
C GLN A 202 14.00 12.22 -3.91
N ALA A 203 14.89 12.75 -4.75
CA ALA A 203 16.12 13.41 -4.28
C ALA A 203 15.92 14.90 -3.91
N GLY A 204 14.75 15.48 -4.21
CA GLY A 204 14.48 16.90 -3.98
C GLY A 204 15.10 17.85 -5.01
N ASP A 205 15.70 17.32 -6.07
CA ASP A 205 16.43 18.07 -7.11
C ASP A 205 15.57 18.38 -8.35
N TRP A 206 14.27 18.08 -8.33
CA TRP A 206 13.38 18.40 -9.45
C TRP A 206 13.28 19.91 -9.68
N PRO A 207 13.37 20.39 -10.93
CA PRO A 207 13.23 21.81 -11.24
C PRO A 207 11.92 22.39 -10.70
N GLY A 208 12.01 23.43 -9.86
CA GLY A 208 10.86 24.06 -9.22
C GLY A 208 10.45 23.48 -7.87
N GLY A 209 11.13 22.43 -7.39
CA GLY A 209 10.99 21.93 -6.02
C GLY A 209 11.75 22.80 -5.00
N ASP A 210 11.54 22.51 -3.71
CA ASP A 210 12.13 23.26 -2.59
C ASP A 210 13.43 22.65 -2.02
N GLY A 211 14.04 21.70 -2.75
CA GLY A 211 15.26 21.01 -2.33
C GLY A 211 15.05 19.83 -1.39
N LYS A 212 13.82 19.51 -0.98
CA LYS A 212 13.54 18.40 -0.05
C LYS A 212 13.08 17.14 -0.77
N PRO A 213 13.43 15.95 -0.27
CA PRO A 213 12.91 14.69 -0.79
C PRO A 213 11.39 14.68 -0.92
N TYR A 214 10.92 14.27 -2.10
CA TYR A 214 9.50 14.20 -2.48
C TYR A 214 8.72 15.51 -2.40
N ALA A 215 9.40 16.65 -2.39
CA ALA A 215 8.74 17.95 -2.37
C ALA A 215 7.87 18.18 -3.61
N ASP A 216 6.78 18.91 -3.40
CA ASP A 216 5.94 19.38 -4.50
C ASP A 216 6.73 20.30 -5.44
N TRP A 217 6.48 20.15 -6.74
CA TRP A 217 6.97 21.04 -7.79
C TRP A 217 5.82 21.57 -8.67
N THR A 218 4.58 21.25 -8.32
CA THR A 218 3.38 21.68 -9.06
C THR A 218 2.84 23.04 -8.63
N GLY A 219 3.25 23.54 -7.47
CA GLY A 219 2.80 24.81 -6.92
C GLY A 219 1.43 24.71 -6.25
N TYR A 220 1.08 23.53 -5.71
CA TYR A 220 -0.18 23.36 -5.01
C TYR A 220 -0.19 24.16 -3.70
N GLU A 221 -1.19 25.02 -3.56
CA GLU A 221 -1.43 25.81 -2.35
C GLU A 221 -2.77 25.44 -1.73
N CYS A 222 -2.76 25.14 -0.44
CA CYS A 222 -3.99 24.88 0.30
C CYS A 222 -4.81 26.16 0.45
N ALA A 223 -6.09 26.12 0.07
CA ALA A 223 -7.00 27.26 0.26
C ALA A 223 -7.26 27.57 1.75
N ASN A 224 -7.06 26.57 2.63
CA ASN A 224 -7.32 26.63 4.06
C ASN A 224 -6.04 26.39 4.86
N THR A 225 -6.01 26.87 6.11
CA THR A 225 -4.99 26.50 7.11
C THR A 225 -5.57 25.51 8.12
N ALA A 226 -4.72 24.91 8.96
CA ALA A 226 -5.21 24.01 10.02
C ALA A 226 -6.17 24.71 11.01
N ASP A 227 -6.01 26.02 11.20
CA ASP A 227 -6.81 26.81 12.14
C ASP A 227 -7.99 27.52 11.47
N VAL A 228 -7.87 27.88 10.19
CA VAL A 228 -8.86 28.72 9.48
C VAL A 228 -9.34 28.04 8.21
N CYS A 229 -10.65 27.74 8.18
CA CYS A 229 -11.36 27.32 6.97
C CYS A 229 -11.90 28.55 6.23
N LYS A 230 -11.20 28.99 5.18
CA LYS A 230 -11.61 30.11 4.31
C LYS A 230 -12.55 29.66 3.19
N ASN A 231 -12.38 28.44 2.71
CA ASN A 231 -13.17 27.84 1.65
C ASN A 231 -13.60 26.41 2.07
N PRO A 232 -14.87 26.23 2.52
CA PRO A 232 -15.35 24.94 3.01
C PRO A 232 -15.48 23.88 1.91
N SER A 233 -15.48 24.28 0.64
CA SER A 233 -15.51 23.36 -0.50
C SER A 233 -14.12 22.84 -0.88
N ARG A 234 -13.06 23.22 -0.14
CA ARG A 234 -11.69 22.80 -0.39
C ARG A 234 -11.10 22.06 0.80
N TRP A 235 -10.06 21.26 0.57
CA TRP A 235 -9.40 20.52 1.63
C TRP A 235 -8.82 21.45 2.70
N GLN A 236 -8.81 20.96 3.94
CA GLN A 236 -8.25 21.66 5.07
C GLN A 236 -7.19 20.78 5.75
N PRO A 237 -5.94 21.29 5.89
CA PRO A 237 -4.92 20.67 6.72
C PRO A 237 -5.39 20.49 8.17
N LYS A 238 -4.76 19.59 8.92
CA LYS A 238 -5.14 19.33 10.32
C LYS A 238 -3.92 19.21 11.20
N TRP A 239 -4.11 19.51 12.47
CA TRP A 239 -3.11 19.26 13.51
C TRP A 239 -3.01 17.75 13.81
N PHE A 240 -1.80 17.23 13.71
CA PHE A 240 -1.37 15.94 14.23
C PHE A 240 -0.75 16.16 15.61
N VAL A 241 -0.88 15.17 16.49
CA VAL A 241 -0.29 15.19 17.83
C VAL A 241 0.56 13.94 18.00
N LEU A 242 1.86 14.11 18.15
CA LEU A 242 2.79 13.02 18.41
C LEU A 242 2.63 12.50 19.86
N PRO A 243 3.08 11.27 20.17
CA PRO A 243 3.00 10.73 21.54
C PRO A 243 3.70 11.58 22.61
N ASN A 244 4.69 12.40 22.22
CA ASN A 244 5.38 13.35 23.09
C ASN A 244 4.60 14.67 23.31
N GLY A 245 3.42 14.83 22.71
CA GLY A 245 2.58 16.03 22.80
C GLY A 245 2.87 17.11 21.74
N GLU A 246 3.90 16.93 20.91
CA GLU A 246 4.25 17.87 19.84
C GLU A 246 3.14 17.93 18.78
N ARG A 247 2.82 19.15 18.31
CA ARG A 247 1.80 19.41 17.30
C ARG A 247 2.40 19.89 16.00
N PHE A 248 1.99 19.31 14.88
CA PHE A 248 2.37 19.74 13.55
C PHE A 248 1.19 19.64 12.58
N ALA A 249 1.18 20.45 11.52
CA ALA A 249 0.14 20.44 10.50
C ALA A 249 0.78 20.31 9.12
N PRO A 250 0.92 19.08 8.59
CA PRO A 250 1.51 18.88 7.28
C PRO A 250 0.62 19.46 6.18
N GLY A 251 1.24 19.99 5.13
CA GLY A 251 0.57 20.36 3.89
C GLY A 251 0.04 19.14 3.13
N GLY A 252 -0.45 19.37 1.91
CA GLY A 252 -0.91 18.28 1.04
C GLY A 252 0.23 17.31 0.73
N LEU A 253 0.02 16.02 0.99
CA LEU A 253 0.99 14.97 0.71
C LEU A 253 1.17 14.72 -0.79
N THR A 254 2.38 14.99 -1.27
CA THR A 254 2.84 14.73 -2.64
C THR A 254 1.85 15.18 -3.74
N PRO A 255 1.50 16.49 -3.83
CA PRO A 255 0.57 16.99 -4.85
C PRO A 255 0.98 16.67 -6.29
N GLN A 256 2.28 16.53 -6.53
CA GLN A 256 2.84 16.16 -7.82
C GLN A 256 2.50 14.74 -8.30
N TRP A 257 1.94 13.87 -7.44
CA TRP A 257 1.90 12.44 -7.72
C TRP A 257 1.07 12.05 -8.94
N GLY A 258 0.05 12.85 -9.29
CA GLY A 258 -0.73 12.65 -10.53
C GLY A 258 0.09 12.84 -11.81
N ARG A 259 1.28 13.45 -11.72
CA ARG A 259 2.22 13.69 -12.81
C ARG A 259 3.44 12.76 -12.80
N VAL A 260 3.48 11.79 -11.88
CA VAL A 260 4.53 10.77 -11.86
C VAL A 260 4.37 9.84 -13.07
N LYS A 261 5.48 9.41 -13.65
CA LYS A 261 5.47 8.47 -14.78
C LYS A 261 4.85 7.15 -14.37
N THR A 262 3.90 6.70 -15.17
CA THR A 262 3.11 5.50 -15.00
C THR A 262 3.84 4.26 -15.54
N ILE A 263 3.37 3.08 -15.15
CA ILE A 263 3.85 1.79 -15.67
C ILE A 263 3.00 1.33 -16.86
N ALA A 264 1.68 1.37 -16.74
CA ALA A 264 0.76 0.79 -17.72
C ALA A 264 -0.29 1.79 -18.24
N ILE A 265 -0.85 2.66 -17.40
CA ILE A 265 -1.75 3.73 -17.85
C ILE A 265 -0.98 4.83 -18.60
N GLU A 266 -1.64 5.64 -19.41
CA GLU A 266 -0.99 6.68 -20.24
C GLU A 266 -0.61 7.93 -19.44
N SER A 267 -1.47 8.31 -18.48
CA SER A 267 -1.33 9.50 -17.63
C SER A 267 -2.21 9.33 -16.39
N GLY A 268 -1.96 10.12 -15.34
CA GLY A 268 -2.80 10.11 -14.14
C GLY A 268 -4.25 10.49 -14.41
N ASP A 269 -4.51 11.31 -15.43
CA ASP A 269 -5.86 11.78 -15.74
C ASP A 269 -6.64 10.92 -16.73
N GLN A 270 -6.03 9.85 -17.27
CA GLN A 270 -6.65 8.98 -18.27
C GLN A 270 -8.04 8.47 -17.86
N PHE A 271 -8.22 8.19 -16.57
CA PHE A 271 -9.48 7.68 -16.01
C PHE A 271 -10.08 8.59 -14.94
N ARG A 272 -9.67 9.87 -14.87
CA ARG A 272 -10.14 10.81 -13.84
C ARG A 272 -11.68 10.74 -13.74
N PRO A 273 -12.24 10.40 -12.56
CA PRO A 273 -13.69 10.36 -12.38
C PRO A 273 -14.26 11.78 -12.46
N GLY A 274 -15.56 11.93 -12.68
CA GLY A 274 -16.23 13.24 -12.62
C GLY A 274 -16.12 13.90 -11.23
N PRO A 275 -16.53 15.16 -11.07
CA PRO A 275 -16.45 15.84 -9.78
C PRO A 275 -17.34 15.18 -8.72
N PRO A 276 -16.96 15.23 -7.42
CA PRO A 276 -17.82 14.79 -6.33
C PRO A 276 -19.07 15.69 -6.19
N PRO A 277 -20.11 15.24 -5.47
CA PRO A 277 -21.22 16.11 -5.10
C PRO A 277 -20.71 17.37 -4.37
N GLY A 278 -21.25 18.54 -4.74
CA GLY A 278 -20.90 19.81 -4.10
C GLY A 278 -21.55 19.97 -2.71
N LEU A 279 -21.19 21.02 -1.98
CA LEU A 279 -21.74 21.27 -0.64
C LEU A 279 -23.26 21.53 -0.65
N ASP A 280 -23.77 22.14 -1.72
CA ASP A 280 -25.20 22.44 -1.87
C ASP A 280 -26.00 21.24 -2.41
N ASP A 281 -25.33 20.14 -2.79
CA ASP A 281 -26.00 18.91 -3.21
C ASP A 281 -26.53 18.17 -1.97
N PRO A 282 -27.85 17.91 -1.86
CA PRO A 282 -28.42 17.21 -0.71
C PRO A 282 -27.76 15.85 -0.42
N ARG A 283 -27.25 15.18 -1.46
CA ARG A 283 -26.55 13.90 -1.33
C ARG A 283 -25.30 14.00 -0.46
N MET A 284 -24.55 15.10 -0.56
CA MET A 284 -23.35 15.29 0.26
C MET A 284 -23.70 15.34 1.74
N LYS A 285 -24.78 16.05 2.09
CA LYS A 285 -25.25 16.09 3.48
C LYS A 285 -25.71 14.71 3.96
N GLU A 286 -26.46 13.96 3.15
CA GLU A 286 -26.92 12.61 3.49
C GLU A 286 -25.74 11.64 3.75
N GLU A 287 -24.68 11.73 2.95
CA GLU A 287 -23.47 10.92 3.14
C GLU A 287 -22.67 11.35 4.39
N VAL A 288 -22.65 12.65 4.73
CA VAL A 288 -22.08 13.12 6.01
C VAL A 288 -22.90 12.58 7.19
N ASP A 289 -24.22 12.55 7.09
CA ASP A 289 -25.10 12.00 8.11
C ASP A 289 -24.86 10.49 8.28
N GLU A 290 -24.59 9.77 7.19
CA GLU A 290 -24.15 8.37 7.23
C GLU A 290 -22.83 8.19 7.98
N VAL A 291 -21.82 9.03 7.68
CA VAL A 291 -20.53 8.99 8.37
C VAL A 291 -20.70 9.24 9.88
N ILE A 292 -21.54 10.20 10.28
CA ILE A 292 -21.87 10.46 11.68
C ILE A 292 -22.53 9.23 12.32
N ARG A 293 -23.51 8.61 11.65
CA ARG A 293 -24.18 7.40 12.14
C ARG A 293 -23.18 6.27 12.39
N TYR A 294 -22.32 5.96 11.41
CA TYR A 294 -21.31 4.93 11.58
C TYR A 294 -20.38 5.24 12.75
N ASN A 295 -19.83 6.46 12.81
CA ASN A 295 -18.92 6.89 13.86
C ASN A 295 -19.51 6.72 15.27
N ALA A 296 -20.83 6.94 15.42
CA ALA A 296 -21.54 6.79 16.68
C ALA A 296 -21.98 5.34 17.01
N SER A 297 -21.97 4.42 16.06
CA SER A 297 -22.60 3.10 16.22
C SER A 297 -21.76 1.92 15.68
N LEU A 298 -20.44 2.04 15.57
CA LEU A 298 -19.58 0.94 15.12
C LEU A 298 -19.73 -0.29 16.02
N THR A 299 -20.17 -1.40 15.42
CA THR A 299 -20.14 -2.73 16.05
C THR A 299 -18.69 -3.23 16.21
N PRO A 300 -18.42 -4.22 17.08
CA PRO A 300 -17.10 -4.83 17.21
C PRO A 300 -16.53 -5.33 15.87
N ARG A 301 -17.34 -5.99 15.05
CA ARG A 301 -16.94 -6.43 13.71
C ARG A 301 -16.56 -5.27 12.79
N GLN A 302 -17.31 -4.17 12.81
CA GLN A 302 -16.98 -2.99 12.00
C GLN A 302 -15.71 -2.28 12.47
N LYS A 303 -15.47 -2.20 13.79
CA LYS A 303 -14.19 -1.70 14.34
C LYS A 303 -13.02 -2.53 13.83
N ALA A 304 -13.13 -3.87 13.90
CA ALA A 304 -12.11 -4.76 13.37
C ALA A 304 -11.88 -4.60 11.86
N ILE A 305 -12.93 -4.36 11.05
CA ILE A 305 -12.77 -4.08 9.61
C ILE A 305 -12.02 -2.77 9.37
N VAL A 306 -12.41 -1.69 10.07
CA VAL A 306 -11.75 -0.39 9.95
C VAL A 306 -10.27 -0.49 10.31
N GLU A 307 -9.95 -1.21 11.38
CA GLU A 307 -8.58 -1.40 11.83
C GLU A 307 -7.77 -2.33 10.92
N PHE A 308 -8.38 -3.43 10.48
CA PHE A 308 -7.76 -4.37 9.56
C PHE A 308 -7.34 -3.67 8.27
N MET A 309 -8.23 -2.87 7.68
CA MET A 309 -7.98 -2.20 6.40
C MET A 309 -7.11 -0.95 6.53
N ARG A 310 -7.00 -0.33 7.70
CA ARG A 310 -6.11 0.81 7.91
C ARG A 310 -4.65 0.38 8.07
N ASP A 311 -4.43 -0.85 8.49
CA ASP A 311 -3.21 -1.31 9.15
C ASP A 311 -2.89 -0.52 10.44
N GLY A 312 -1.84 -0.95 11.13
CA GLY A 312 -1.32 -0.34 12.36
C GLY A 312 -0.11 0.57 12.14
N PRO A 313 0.65 0.90 13.21
CA PRO A 313 1.86 1.73 13.13
C PRO A 313 2.98 1.14 12.26
N ARG A 314 2.90 -0.15 11.94
CA ARG A 314 3.75 -0.87 10.98
C ARG A 314 3.08 -1.01 9.59
N SER A 315 2.26 -0.03 9.21
CA SER A 315 1.52 -0.06 7.93
C SER A 315 2.48 -0.03 6.75
N THR A 316 2.20 -0.87 5.76
CA THR A 316 2.86 -0.84 4.45
C THR A 316 1.92 -0.24 3.40
N GLY A 317 0.95 0.55 3.84
CA GLY A 317 -0.11 1.09 3.01
C GLY A 317 -0.94 0.01 2.32
N GLN A 318 -1.85 0.46 1.46
CA GLN A 318 -2.72 -0.49 0.74
C GLN A 318 -1.97 -1.32 -0.28
N SER A 319 -0.92 -0.78 -0.90
CA SER A 319 -0.07 -1.56 -1.82
C SER A 319 0.57 -2.74 -1.11
N GLY A 320 1.07 -2.53 0.10
CA GLY A 320 1.65 -3.60 0.90
C GLY A 320 0.59 -4.58 1.40
N HIS A 321 -0.57 -4.10 1.83
CA HIS A 321 -1.70 -4.97 2.21
C HIS A 321 -2.10 -5.90 1.06
N TRP A 322 -2.22 -5.39 -0.16
CA TRP A 322 -2.61 -6.18 -1.32
C TRP A 322 -1.50 -7.08 -1.87
N LEU A 323 -0.23 -6.69 -1.72
CA LEU A 323 0.89 -7.59 -1.99
C LEU A 323 0.96 -8.75 -0.98
N ARG A 324 0.55 -8.55 0.28
CA ARG A 324 0.39 -9.66 1.22
C ARG A 324 -0.69 -10.64 0.75
N PHE A 325 -1.83 -10.13 0.28
CA PHE A 325 -2.86 -10.98 -0.34
C PHE A 325 -2.34 -11.74 -1.57
N ALA A 326 -1.47 -11.13 -2.37
CA ALA A 326 -0.79 -11.83 -3.45
C ALA A 326 0.13 -12.96 -2.94
N ALA A 327 0.84 -12.74 -1.83
CA ALA A 327 1.65 -13.76 -1.17
C ALA A 327 0.79 -14.93 -0.65
N ASP A 328 -0.43 -14.67 -0.16
CA ASP A 328 -1.31 -15.78 0.23
C ASP A 328 -1.85 -16.56 -0.96
N VAL A 329 -2.07 -15.89 -2.10
CA VAL A 329 -2.40 -16.58 -3.36
C VAL A 329 -1.25 -17.51 -3.73
N SER A 330 0.00 -17.04 -3.67
CA SER A 330 1.18 -17.90 -3.85
C SER A 330 1.14 -19.14 -2.95
N ARG A 331 0.92 -18.95 -1.65
CA ARG A 331 0.88 -20.05 -0.68
C ARG A 331 -0.28 -21.02 -0.95
N ARG A 332 -1.47 -20.50 -1.22
CA ARG A 332 -2.70 -21.28 -1.47
C ARG A 332 -2.57 -22.12 -2.75
N ASP A 333 -2.06 -21.50 -3.80
CA ASP A 333 -2.03 -22.07 -5.16
C ASP A 333 -0.69 -22.74 -5.47
N LYS A 334 0.25 -22.71 -4.51
CA LYS A 334 1.59 -23.31 -4.60
C LYS A 334 2.37 -22.80 -5.81
N HIS A 335 2.42 -21.48 -5.95
CA HIS A 335 3.14 -20.85 -7.03
C HIS A 335 4.63 -21.18 -7.00
N ASP A 336 5.22 -21.31 -8.20
CA ASP A 336 6.66 -21.29 -8.37
C ASP A 336 7.21 -19.86 -8.49
N LEU A 337 8.53 -19.74 -8.63
CA LEU A 337 9.21 -18.46 -8.80
C LEU A 337 8.68 -17.65 -10.00
N ASP A 338 8.39 -18.31 -11.11
CA ASP A 338 8.00 -17.65 -12.36
C ASP A 338 6.59 -17.05 -12.23
N GLN A 339 5.68 -17.76 -11.54
CA GLN A 339 4.34 -17.27 -11.24
C GLN A 339 4.38 -16.10 -10.24
N ASP A 340 5.16 -16.22 -9.17
CA ASP A 340 5.27 -15.19 -8.13
C ASP A 340 5.82 -13.87 -8.67
N VAL A 341 6.89 -13.93 -9.44
CA VAL A 341 7.51 -12.72 -10.02
C VAL A 341 6.52 -11.98 -10.92
N LYS A 342 5.74 -12.70 -11.74
CA LYS A 342 4.71 -12.09 -12.60
C LYS A 342 3.57 -11.50 -11.77
N LEU A 343 3.10 -12.22 -10.76
CA LEU A 343 2.02 -11.78 -9.89
C LEU A 343 2.38 -10.51 -9.13
N TYR A 344 3.53 -10.50 -8.44
CA TYR A 344 3.95 -9.37 -7.62
C TYR A 344 4.25 -8.13 -8.47
N PHE A 345 4.81 -8.30 -9.67
CA PHE A 345 4.96 -7.21 -10.63
C PHE A 345 3.63 -6.58 -11.04
N ALA A 346 2.65 -7.40 -11.44
CA ALA A 346 1.34 -6.90 -11.85
C ALA A 346 0.59 -6.21 -10.70
N VAL A 347 0.63 -6.77 -9.49
CA VAL A 347 -0.04 -6.21 -8.31
C VAL A 347 0.63 -4.91 -7.86
N ALA A 348 1.96 -4.88 -7.73
CA ALA A 348 2.66 -3.65 -7.34
C ALA A 348 2.53 -2.55 -8.42
N GLY A 349 2.59 -2.94 -9.70
CA GLY A 349 2.41 -2.04 -10.82
C GLY A 349 1.03 -1.37 -10.82
N VAL A 350 -0.05 -2.15 -10.65
CA VAL A 350 -1.40 -1.57 -10.65
C VAL A 350 -1.64 -0.72 -9.41
N CYS A 351 -1.05 -1.09 -8.28
CA CYS A 351 -1.10 -0.29 -7.06
C CYS A 351 -0.45 1.08 -7.26
N HIS A 352 0.69 1.14 -7.95
CA HIS A 352 1.35 2.39 -8.26
C HIS A 352 0.52 3.28 -9.20
N ASP A 353 0.05 2.73 -10.32
CA ASP A 353 -0.75 3.46 -11.31
C ASP A 353 -2.10 3.93 -10.73
N THR A 354 -2.73 3.13 -9.86
CA THR A 354 -3.96 3.55 -9.17
C THR A 354 -3.72 4.70 -8.19
N PHE A 355 -2.58 4.73 -7.51
CA PHE A 355 -2.23 5.90 -6.69
C PHE A 355 -1.96 7.14 -7.54
N ILE A 356 -1.30 7.02 -8.69
CA ILE A 356 -1.11 8.13 -9.64
C ILE A 356 -2.47 8.68 -10.09
N ALA A 357 -3.37 7.82 -10.57
CA ALA A 357 -4.69 8.24 -11.04
C ALA A 357 -5.58 8.80 -9.92
N CYS A 358 -5.49 8.23 -8.72
CA CYS A 358 -6.20 8.75 -7.55
C CYS A 358 -5.68 10.14 -7.14
N TRP A 359 -4.35 10.34 -7.11
CA TRP A 359 -3.76 11.62 -6.71
C TRP A 359 -4.03 12.72 -7.71
N ASP A 360 -4.04 12.40 -9.01
CA ASP A 360 -4.48 13.33 -10.04
C ASP A 360 -5.86 13.90 -9.72
N ALA A 361 -6.86 13.04 -9.51
CA ALA A 361 -8.21 13.47 -9.17
C ALA A 361 -8.31 14.19 -7.82
N LYS A 362 -7.52 13.77 -6.81
CA LYS A 362 -7.47 14.42 -5.49
C LYS A 362 -7.08 15.87 -5.55
N TYR A 363 -6.04 16.19 -6.32
CA TYR A 363 -5.53 17.56 -6.39
C TYR A 363 -6.25 18.41 -7.45
N GLU A 364 -6.92 17.78 -8.43
CA GLU A 364 -7.87 18.45 -9.32
C GLU A 364 -9.08 18.98 -8.53
N TYR A 365 -9.73 18.11 -7.75
CA TYR A 365 -10.98 18.46 -7.05
C TYR A 365 -10.75 19.12 -5.68
N ASP A 366 -9.64 18.79 -5.02
CA ASP A 366 -9.22 19.35 -3.73
C ASP A 366 -10.35 19.30 -2.68
N SER A 367 -11.10 18.20 -2.62
CA SER A 367 -12.35 18.14 -1.86
C SER A 367 -12.14 18.01 -0.34
N PRO A 368 -13.07 18.56 0.47
CA PRO A 368 -13.00 18.52 1.93
C PRO A 368 -13.22 17.11 2.49
N ARG A 369 -12.62 16.83 3.65
CA ARG A 369 -12.78 15.58 4.39
C ARG A 369 -14.05 15.61 5.26
N PRO A 370 -14.60 14.45 5.66
CA PRO A 370 -15.79 14.40 6.52
C PRO A 370 -15.71 15.27 7.77
N GLN A 371 -14.55 15.34 8.43
CA GLN A 371 -14.42 16.21 9.61
C GLN A 371 -14.67 17.70 9.30
N ALA A 372 -14.24 18.20 8.14
CA ALA A 372 -14.51 19.58 7.74
C ALA A 372 -15.99 19.75 7.33
N LEU A 373 -16.56 18.74 6.66
CA LEU A 373 -17.96 18.71 6.26
C LEU A 373 -18.92 18.66 7.46
N VAL A 374 -18.63 17.84 8.46
CA VAL A 374 -19.39 17.78 9.72
C VAL A 374 -19.40 19.16 10.39
N LYS A 375 -18.23 19.79 10.51
CA LYS A 375 -18.13 21.16 11.03
C LYS A 375 -18.96 22.16 10.22
N TYR A 376 -18.92 22.05 8.89
CA TYR A 376 -19.66 22.94 8.00
C TYR A 376 -21.19 22.80 8.16
N TYR A 377 -21.72 21.58 8.14
CA TYR A 377 -23.17 21.36 8.20
C TYR A 377 -23.78 21.46 9.61
N TYR A 378 -22.97 21.24 10.66
CA TYR A 378 -23.45 21.08 12.03
C TYR A 378 -22.82 22.05 13.03
N GLN A 379 -22.20 23.13 12.56
CA GLN A 379 -21.59 24.15 13.43
C GLN A 379 -22.56 24.61 14.54
N GLY A 380 -22.07 24.66 15.77
CA GLY A 380 -22.84 25.06 16.95
C GLY A 380 -23.82 24.00 17.47
N GLN A 381 -23.82 22.78 16.91
CA GLN A 381 -24.71 21.70 17.32
C GLN A 381 -23.95 20.61 18.08
N MET A 382 -24.67 19.95 18.99
CA MET A 382 -24.24 18.69 19.59
C MET A 382 -24.73 17.55 18.69
N ILE A 383 -23.82 16.66 18.30
CA ILE A 383 -24.09 15.50 17.45
C ILE A 383 -23.59 14.21 18.10
N PRO A 384 -24.15 13.03 17.79
CA PRO A 384 -23.61 11.78 18.28
C PRO A 384 -22.27 11.48 17.61
N GLY A 385 -21.31 10.94 18.36
CA GLY A 385 -20.01 10.56 17.81
C GLY A 385 -19.12 9.83 18.82
N TRP A 386 -18.00 9.33 18.30
CA TRP A 386 -16.91 8.75 19.08
C TRP A 386 -16.14 9.85 19.81
N LYS A 387 -16.06 9.75 21.14
CA LYS A 387 -15.44 10.76 22.00
C LYS A 387 -13.92 10.72 21.98
N GLY A 388 -13.35 9.55 21.72
CA GLY A 388 -11.91 9.34 21.72
C GLY A 388 -11.52 8.01 22.32
N TYR A 389 -10.20 7.78 22.37
CA TYR A 389 -9.63 6.59 23.00
C TYR A 389 -10.12 6.49 24.46
N GLY A 390 -10.60 5.32 24.88
CA GLY A 390 -11.14 5.09 26.24
C GLY A 390 -12.47 5.76 26.58
N GLU A 391 -12.99 6.69 25.76
CA GLU A 391 -14.15 7.53 26.16
C GLU A 391 -15.50 7.08 25.58
N GLY A 392 -15.50 6.09 24.69
CA GLY A 392 -16.72 5.54 24.10
C GLY A 392 -17.42 6.48 23.11
N VAL A 393 -18.76 6.43 23.09
CA VAL A 393 -19.62 7.21 22.18
C VAL A 393 -20.60 8.07 22.97
N GLY A 394 -20.99 9.22 22.43
CA GLY A 394 -22.07 10.05 22.98
C GLY A 394 -22.21 11.36 22.23
N MET A 395 -22.93 12.32 22.81
CA MET A 395 -23.07 13.65 22.21
C MET A 395 -21.77 14.45 22.37
N ILE A 396 -21.27 15.01 21.27
CA ILE A 396 -20.08 15.87 21.20
C ILE A 396 -20.40 17.12 20.37
N PRO A 397 -19.73 18.26 20.61
CA PRO A 397 -19.79 19.39 19.68
C PRO A 397 -19.33 18.96 18.28
N ALA A 398 -20.00 19.39 17.23
CA ALA A 398 -19.61 19.08 15.85
C ALA A 398 -18.17 19.53 15.53
N GLU A 399 -17.70 20.57 16.19
CA GLU A 399 -16.33 21.11 16.11
C GLU A 399 -15.26 20.14 16.64
N GLU A 400 -15.64 19.25 17.54
CA GLU A 400 -14.78 18.24 18.15
C GLU A 400 -14.89 16.87 17.47
N TRP A 401 -15.84 16.71 16.54
CA TRP A 401 -16.02 15.47 15.80
C TRP A 401 -14.74 15.07 15.06
N LYS A 402 -14.42 13.78 15.11
CA LYS A 402 -13.23 13.20 14.49
C LYS A 402 -13.50 11.77 13.99
N PRO A 403 -12.78 11.32 12.95
CA PRO A 403 -12.83 9.92 12.50
C PRO A 403 -12.44 8.94 13.61
N TYR A 404 -12.89 7.69 13.51
CA TYR A 404 -12.45 6.61 14.40
C TYR A 404 -10.98 6.25 14.08
N SER A 405 -10.05 6.97 14.72
CA SER A 405 -8.61 6.95 14.43
C SER A 405 -7.79 7.29 15.68
N PRO A 406 -6.63 6.67 15.92
CA PRO A 406 -5.73 7.08 16.98
C PRO A 406 -5.09 8.45 16.68
N TYR A 407 -4.76 9.22 17.72
CA TYR A 407 -4.33 10.63 17.62
C TYR A 407 -2.96 10.86 16.97
N TYR A 408 -2.10 9.83 16.94
CA TYR A 408 -0.78 9.88 16.30
C TYR A 408 -0.80 9.35 14.86
N PHE A 409 -1.95 8.80 14.42
CA PHE A 409 -2.17 8.27 13.07
C PHE A 409 -3.57 8.69 12.60
N VAL A 410 -3.77 10.01 12.50
CA VAL A 410 -5.05 10.66 12.19
C VAL A 410 -5.28 10.72 10.68
N CYS A 411 -6.50 11.09 10.27
CA CYS A 411 -6.92 11.43 8.91
C CYS A 411 -5.75 11.90 8.02
N PRO A 412 -5.39 11.14 6.96
CA PRO A 412 -4.20 11.42 6.17
C PRO A 412 -4.19 12.82 5.53
N PRO A 413 -3.01 13.46 5.37
CA PRO A 413 -2.91 14.87 4.99
C PRO A 413 -3.02 15.09 3.47
N PHE A 414 -4.17 14.76 2.91
CA PHE A 414 -4.49 14.97 1.49
C PHE A 414 -6.01 15.08 1.27
N PRO A 415 -6.46 15.66 0.13
CA PRO A 415 -7.87 15.81 -0.22
C PRO A 415 -8.68 14.50 -0.22
N SER A 416 -10.00 14.62 -0.10
CA SER A 416 -10.88 13.47 0.12
C SER A 416 -11.09 12.63 -1.15
N TYR A 417 -11.55 13.25 -2.24
CA TYR A 417 -12.09 12.55 -3.40
C TYR A 417 -11.04 12.29 -4.48
N PRO A 418 -10.96 11.09 -5.06
CA PRO A 418 -11.61 9.85 -4.65
C PRO A 418 -10.82 9.15 -3.54
N SER A 419 -11.40 8.12 -2.88
CA SER A 419 -10.70 7.35 -1.84
C SER A 419 -9.49 6.57 -2.39
N GLY A 420 -8.28 6.89 -1.93
CA GLY A 420 -7.07 6.17 -2.34
C GLY A 420 -7.08 4.70 -1.92
N HIS A 421 -7.63 4.40 -0.74
CA HIS A 421 -7.72 3.01 -0.28
C HIS A 421 -8.61 2.17 -1.18
N SER A 422 -9.78 2.70 -1.52
CA SER A 422 -10.74 2.01 -2.37
C SER A 422 -10.22 1.87 -3.80
N THR A 423 -9.52 2.88 -4.33
CA THR A 423 -8.96 2.86 -5.69
C THR A 423 -7.92 1.76 -5.84
N VAL A 424 -6.96 1.71 -4.91
CA VAL A 424 -5.89 0.70 -4.93
C VAL A 424 -6.45 -0.69 -4.68
N SER A 425 -7.40 -0.81 -3.75
CA SER A 425 -8.01 -2.10 -3.44
C SER A 425 -8.76 -2.69 -4.63
N ALA A 426 -9.57 -1.87 -5.31
CA ALA A 426 -10.26 -2.29 -6.51
C ALA A 426 -9.29 -2.63 -7.66
N GLY A 427 -8.18 -1.89 -7.79
CA GLY A 427 -7.16 -2.19 -8.79
C GLY A 427 -6.47 -3.53 -8.55
N ALA A 428 -5.93 -3.72 -7.35
CA ALA A 428 -5.22 -4.93 -6.97
C ALA A 428 -6.14 -6.16 -6.95
N SER A 429 -7.36 -6.06 -6.43
CA SER A 429 -8.33 -7.16 -6.45
C SER A 429 -8.68 -7.60 -7.87
N THR A 430 -8.80 -6.64 -8.80
CA THR A 430 -9.11 -6.91 -10.20
C THR A 430 -7.94 -7.60 -10.88
N ILE A 431 -6.69 -7.18 -10.63
CA ILE A 431 -5.51 -7.88 -11.14
C ILE A 431 -5.40 -9.30 -10.57
N LEU A 432 -5.61 -9.49 -9.26
CA LEU A 432 -5.60 -10.82 -8.65
C LEU A 432 -6.62 -11.74 -9.33
N LYS A 433 -7.86 -11.28 -9.49
CA LYS A 433 -8.91 -12.01 -10.20
C LYS A 433 -8.54 -12.35 -11.65
N LEU A 434 -7.97 -11.39 -12.39
CA LEU A 434 -7.58 -11.59 -13.78
C LEU A 434 -6.39 -12.56 -13.91
N PHE A 435 -5.45 -12.50 -12.97
CA PHE A 435 -4.27 -13.35 -12.93
C PHE A 435 -4.62 -14.80 -12.59
N THR A 436 -5.45 -15.02 -11.56
CA THR A 436 -5.87 -16.36 -11.14
C THR A 436 -6.95 -16.95 -12.05
N GLY A 437 -7.67 -16.10 -12.79
CA GLY A 437 -8.84 -16.50 -13.58
C GLY A 437 -10.10 -16.74 -12.74
N ASP A 438 -10.06 -16.45 -11.43
CA ASP A 438 -11.17 -16.65 -10.48
C ASP A 438 -11.20 -15.52 -9.45
N ASP A 439 -12.40 -15.09 -9.04
CA ASP A 439 -12.57 -14.09 -7.98
C ASP A 439 -12.38 -14.67 -6.58
N TYR A 440 -12.30 -16.01 -6.43
CA TYR A 440 -12.14 -16.66 -5.14
C TYR A 440 -10.84 -16.26 -4.42
N PHE A 441 -10.98 -15.81 -3.17
CA PHE A 441 -9.84 -15.59 -2.27
C PHE A 441 -9.84 -16.64 -1.15
N GLY A 442 -10.97 -16.77 -0.43
CA GLY A 442 -11.23 -17.92 0.41
C GLY A 442 -10.54 -17.92 1.77
N PHE A 443 -10.19 -16.75 2.30
CA PHE A 443 -9.47 -16.62 3.57
C PHE A 443 -10.35 -16.14 4.71
N CYS A 444 -9.83 -16.28 5.93
CA CYS A 444 -10.39 -15.65 7.13
C CYS A 444 -9.29 -14.96 7.93
N ALA A 445 -9.61 -13.79 8.48
CA ALA A 445 -8.72 -12.97 9.30
C ALA A 445 -9.28 -12.79 10.72
N PRO A 446 -8.75 -13.51 11.73
CA PRO A 446 -9.09 -13.27 13.13
C PRO A 446 -8.56 -11.91 13.61
N ARG A 447 -9.40 -11.16 14.33
CA ARG A 447 -9.08 -9.80 14.82
C ARG A 447 -9.62 -9.54 16.22
N VAL A 448 -8.85 -8.80 17.01
CA VAL A 448 -9.29 -8.23 18.28
C VAL A 448 -9.79 -6.81 18.00
N PRO A 449 -11.10 -6.53 18.03
CA PRO A 449 -11.62 -5.20 17.77
C PRO A 449 -11.06 -4.17 18.75
N GLY A 450 -10.78 -2.98 18.25
CA GLY A 450 -10.27 -1.87 19.04
C GLY A 450 -8.77 -1.94 19.25
N SER A 451 -8.06 -3.00 18.88
CA SER A 451 -6.65 -3.22 19.24
C SER A 451 -5.69 -2.10 18.84
N ILE A 452 -6.06 -1.29 17.84
CA ILE A 452 -5.21 -0.22 17.33
C ILE A 452 -5.78 1.18 17.70
N THR A 453 -7.10 1.32 17.75
CA THR A 453 -7.79 2.63 17.86
C THR A 453 -8.41 2.87 19.23
N HIS A 454 -8.62 1.81 20.00
CA HIS A 454 -9.34 1.83 21.26
C HIS A 454 -8.70 0.84 22.25
N GLU A 455 -9.33 0.63 23.41
CA GLU A 455 -8.93 -0.49 24.26
C GLU A 455 -9.31 -1.81 23.54
N PRO A 456 -8.39 -2.79 23.46
CA PRO A 456 -8.69 -4.08 22.87
C PRO A 456 -9.89 -4.73 23.56
N MET A 457 -10.86 -5.18 22.77
CA MET A 457 -12.01 -5.92 23.29
C MET A 457 -11.63 -7.36 23.63
N ASP A 458 -12.37 -8.01 24.54
CA ASP A 458 -12.09 -9.40 24.91
C ASP A 458 -12.51 -10.43 23.85
N GLU A 459 -13.44 -10.06 22.95
CA GLU A 459 -13.98 -10.96 21.93
C GLU A 459 -13.17 -10.88 20.62
N VAL A 460 -12.71 -12.04 20.14
CA VAL A 460 -12.11 -12.16 18.81
C VAL A 460 -13.21 -12.27 17.76
N VAL A 461 -13.16 -11.41 16.74
CA VAL A 461 -14.03 -11.50 15.58
C VAL A 461 -13.32 -12.13 14.39
N LEU A 462 -14.05 -12.90 13.60
CA LEU A 462 -13.58 -13.43 12.33
C LEU A 462 -14.03 -12.55 11.17
N LEU A 463 -13.07 -12.05 10.41
CA LEU A 463 -13.33 -11.35 9.15
C LEU A 463 -13.20 -12.34 7.99
N GLU A 464 -14.33 -12.70 7.39
CA GLU A 464 -14.35 -13.52 6.17
C GLU A 464 -13.88 -12.70 4.96
N LEU A 465 -12.96 -13.29 4.19
CA LEU A 465 -12.36 -12.73 2.98
C LEU A 465 -12.68 -13.67 1.79
N PRO A 466 -13.95 -13.75 1.36
CA PRO A 466 -14.41 -14.83 0.47
C PRO A 466 -13.91 -14.66 -0.97
N SER A 467 -13.88 -13.43 -1.48
CA SER A 467 -13.48 -13.13 -2.86
C SER A 467 -12.66 -11.85 -2.92
N PHE A 468 -11.79 -11.70 -3.91
CA PHE A 468 -10.98 -10.49 -4.09
C PHE A 468 -11.88 -9.25 -4.20
N SER A 469 -12.95 -9.34 -5.00
CA SER A 469 -13.93 -8.26 -5.15
C SER A 469 -14.60 -7.91 -3.82
N ALA A 470 -15.03 -8.90 -3.03
CA ALA A 470 -15.66 -8.66 -1.73
C ALA A 470 -14.70 -8.00 -0.73
N VAL A 471 -13.42 -8.35 -0.76
CA VAL A 471 -12.38 -7.74 0.08
C VAL A 471 -12.11 -6.29 -0.35
N ALA A 472 -12.12 -5.99 -1.64
CA ALA A 472 -12.02 -4.61 -2.11
C ALA A 472 -13.22 -3.74 -1.70
N GLU A 473 -14.43 -4.29 -1.77
CA GLU A 473 -15.64 -3.61 -1.26
C GLU A 473 -15.56 -3.39 0.26
N MET A 474 -15.07 -4.39 1.02
CA MET A 474 -14.81 -4.27 2.46
C MET A 474 -13.80 -3.16 2.76
N ALA A 475 -12.70 -3.10 2.00
CA ALA A 475 -11.69 -2.04 2.12
C ALA A 475 -12.32 -0.67 1.87
N GLY A 476 -13.20 -0.57 0.86
CA GLY A 476 -13.92 0.64 0.53
C GLY A 476 -14.86 1.12 1.64
N ILE A 477 -15.80 0.27 2.06
CA ILE A 477 -16.79 0.64 3.10
C ILE A 477 -16.12 0.93 4.44
N SER A 478 -14.96 0.33 4.73
CA SER A 478 -14.17 0.62 5.94
C SER A 478 -13.82 2.10 6.07
N ARG A 479 -13.67 2.82 4.95
CA ARG A 479 -13.30 4.24 4.95
C ARG A 479 -14.46 5.15 5.31
N VAL A 480 -15.68 4.76 4.95
CA VAL A 480 -16.92 5.45 5.32
C VAL A 480 -17.23 5.15 6.79
N MET A 481 -17.15 3.88 7.19
CA MET A 481 -17.34 3.46 8.59
C MET A 481 -16.35 4.16 9.55
N GLY A 482 -15.08 4.27 9.15
CA GLY A 482 -14.07 4.97 9.93
C GLY A 482 -14.23 6.49 9.95
N GLY A 483 -15.08 7.06 9.09
CA GLY A 483 -15.33 8.50 8.98
C GLY A 483 -14.26 9.29 8.21
N TYR A 484 -13.57 8.64 7.27
CA TYR A 484 -12.49 9.24 6.49
C TYR A 484 -12.93 9.78 5.13
N HIS A 485 -14.02 9.24 4.59
CA HIS A 485 -14.55 9.53 3.26
C HIS A 485 -16.09 9.50 3.28
N PRO A 486 -16.78 10.40 2.56
CA PRO A 486 -18.18 10.21 2.16
C PRO A 486 -18.33 9.00 1.22
N GLN A 487 -19.56 8.53 1.01
CA GLN A 487 -19.83 7.35 0.18
C GLN A 487 -19.48 7.58 -1.30
N ALA A 488 -19.66 8.79 -1.83
CA ALA A 488 -19.33 9.16 -3.21
C ALA A 488 -17.82 8.96 -3.51
N ASP A 489 -16.95 9.33 -2.56
CA ASP A 489 -15.50 9.09 -2.67
C ASP A 489 -15.17 7.62 -2.83
N ASN A 490 -15.89 6.75 -2.13
CA ASN A 490 -15.67 5.31 -2.16
C ASN A 490 -16.15 4.71 -3.48
N ILE A 491 -17.38 5.03 -3.91
CA ILE A 491 -17.98 4.48 -5.13
C ILE A 491 -17.13 4.85 -6.35
N ALA A 492 -16.79 6.13 -6.50
CA ALA A 492 -15.99 6.58 -7.63
C ALA A 492 -14.58 5.99 -7.63
N ALA A 493 -13.98 5.82 -6.45
CA ALA A 493 -12.67 5.19 -6.31
C ALA A 493 -12.66 3.71 -6.73
N LEU A 494 -13.66 2.93 -6.30
CA LEU A 494 -13.75 1.52 -6.69
C LEU A 494 -13.91 1.37 -8.21
N GLU A 495 -14.68 2.26 -8.84
CA GLU A 495 -14.81 2.30 -10.30
C GLU A 495 -13.48 2.68 -10.98
N LEU A 496 -12.80 3.72 -10.48
CA LEU A 496 -11.50 4.15 -10.98
C LEU A 496 -10.46 3.02 -10.92
N GLY A 497 -10.34 2.34 -9.79
CA GLY A 497 -9.41 1.23 -9.59
C GLY A 497 -9.63 0.09 -10.59
N ARG A 498 -10.90 -0.28 -10.82
CA ARG A 498 -11.27 -1.30 -11.81
C ARG A 498 -10.92 -0.88 -13.23
N LYS A 499 -11.14 0.39 -13.60
CA LYS A 499 -10.78 0.91 -14.94
C LYS A 499 -9.27 0.82 -15.18
N VAL A 500 -8.48 1.29 -14.20
CA VAL A 500 -7.01 1.19 -14.24
C VAL A 500 -6.58 -0.26 -14.41
N ALA A 501 -7.05 -1.19 -13.57
CA ALA A 501 -6.65 -2.59 -13.65
C ALA A 501 -7.01 -3.28 -14.97
N ASN A 502 -8.22 -3.06 -15.49
CA ASN A 502 -8.64 -3.65 -16.77
C ASN A 502 -7.81 -3.11 -17.95
N HIS A 503 -7.39 -1.85 -17.89
CA HIS A 503 -6.48 -1.27 -18.88
C HIS A 503 -5.06 -1.82 -18.72
N SER A 504 -4.56 -1.94 -17.49
CA SER A 504 -3.19 -2.35 -17.21
C SER A 504 -2.95 -3.84 -17.44
N TRP A 505 -3.96 -4.70 -17.31
CA TRP A 505 -3.77 -6.15 -17.42
C TRP A 505 -3.20 -6.60 -18.78
N PRO A 506 -3.75 -6.19 -19.95
CA PRO A 506 -3.13 -6.49 -21.24
C PRO A 506 -1.70 -5.94 -21.39
N VAL A 507 -1.38 -4.83 -20.72
CA VAL A 507 -0.02 -4.28 -20.73
C VAL A 507 0.93 -5.20 -19.96
N TYR A 508 0.56 -5.68 -18.77
CA TYR A 508 1.36 -6.67 -18.03
C TYR A 508 1.52 -7.97 -18.82
N GLN A 509 0.45 -8.47 -19.44
CA GLN A 509 0.52 -9.64 -20.32
C GLN A 509 1.49 -9.42 -21.48
N SER A 510 1.54 -8.22 -22.06
CA SER A 510 2.49 -7.93 -23.14
C SER A 510 3.95 -8.03 -22.71
N TYR A 511 4.28 -7.69 -21.45
CA TYR A 511 5.61 -7.93 -20.90
C TYR A 511 5.88 -9.43 -20.75
N PHE A 512 4.91 -10.18 -20.21
CA PHE A 512 5.01 -11.64 -20.03
C PHE A 512 5.15 -12.38 -21.35
N ASP A 513 4.50 -11.90 -22.41
CA ASP A 513 4.50 -12.53 -23.73
C ASP A 513 5.61 -12.03 -24.65
N GLY A 514 6.45 -11.10 -24.17
CA GLY A 514 7.56 -10.55 -24.95
C GLY A 514 7.16 -9.58 -26.06
N THR A 515 5.94 -9.06 -26.03
CA THR A 515 5.37 -8.19 -27.06
C THR A 515 5.33 -6.71 -26.64
N ALA A 516 5.65 -6.40 -25.38
CA ALA A 516 5.72 -5.03 -24.89
C ALA A 516 6.74 -4.20 -25.67
N LYS A 517 6.34 -2.99 -26.05
CA LYS A 517 7.23 -2.01 -26.68
C LYS A 517 7.99 -1.24 -25.60
N ILE A 518 9.29 -1.48 -25.52
CA ILE A 518 10.16 -0.80 -24.56
C ILE A 518 10.57 0.56 -25.13
N GLN A 519 10.22 1.63 -24.42
CA GLN A 519 10.66 2.96 -24.82
C GLN A 519 12.16 3.12 -24.51
N PRO A 520 12.95 3.72 -25.43
CA PRO A 520 14.37 3.97 -25.18
C PRO A 520 14.59 4.80 -23.92
N LEU A 521 15.62 4.48 -23.13
CA LEU A 521 16.01 5.21 -21.91
C LEU A 521 16.25 6.73 -22.15
N ALA A 522 16.50 7.14 -23.39
CA ALA A 522 16.79 8.53 -23.77
C ALA A 522 15.55 9.44 -23.96
N ASP A 523 14.34 8.89 -24.13
CA ASP A 523 13.19 9.65 -24.66
C ASP A 523 12.10 10.01 -23.65
N ARG A 524 12.48 10.38 -22.42
CA ARG A 524 11.52 11.03 -21.51
C ARG A 524 12.10 12.25 -20.83
N GLY A 525 12.40 13.24 -21.68
CA GLY A 525 12.61 14.62 -21.29
C GLY A 525 11.32 15.25 -20.77
N VAL A 526 11.49 16.10 -19.77
CA VAL A 526 10.55 17.10 -19.26
C VAL A 526 9.68 17.63 -20.39
N THR A 527 8.36 17.41 -20.33
CA THR A 527 7.42 18.11 -21.20
C THR A 527 7.65 19.60 -21.03
N LYS A 528 7.99 20.27 -22.15
CA LYS A 528 8.15 21.72 -22.22
C LYS A 528 6.97 22.41 -21.52
N SER A 529 7.31 23.38 -20.69
CA SER A 529 6.42 24.31 -20.00
C SER A 529 5.20 24.68 -20.83
N ALA A 530 4.00 24.52 -20.25
CA ALA A 530 2.79 25.10 -20.78
C ALA A 530 2.95 26.63 -20.89
N ASP A 531 2.59 27.15 -22.05
CA ASP A 531 2.64 28.56 -22.43
C ASP A 531 2.00 29.48 -21.38
N THR A 532 2.82 30.33 -20.76
CA THR A 532 2.34 31.46 -19.97
C THR A 532 1.87 32.55 -20.93
N LYS A 533 0.57 32.57 -21.27
CA LYS A 533 -0.07 33.74 -21.90
C LYS A 533 -0.07 34.90 -20.90
N VAL A 534 0.94 35.75 -20.97
CA VAL A 534 0.95 37.05 -20.31
C VAL A 534 0.03 37.99 -21.10
N MET A 535 -1.18 38.22 -20.58
CA MET A 535 -1.97 39.40 -20.92
C MET A 535 -1.22 40.65 -20.42
N LYS A 536 -0.53 41.36 -21.32
CA LYS A 536 -0.11 42.74 -21.04
C LYS A 536 -1.32 43.66 -21.19
N LYS A 537 -1.78 44.14 -20.04
CA LYS A 537 -2.71 45.27 -19.85
C LYS A 537 -2.19 46.51 -20.60
N GLN A 538 -3.10 47.17 -21.31
CA GLN A 538 -2.98 48.57 -21.71
C GLN A 538 -2.99 49.47 -20.47
N THR A 539 -1.99 50.34 -20.39
CA THR A 539 -1.97 51.69 -19.79
C THR A 539 -0.73 52.34 -20.42
N GLY A 540 -0.77 53.44 -21.17
CA GLY A 540 -1.56 54.65 -20.96
C GLY A 540 -0.64 55.68 -20.31
N GLU A 541 0.24 56.30 -21.10
CA GLU A 541 0.71 57.71 -21.06
C GLU A 541 1.66 57.98 -22.23
#